data_AF-A0A2P5I1N4-F1
#
_entry.id   AF-A0A2P5I1N4-F1
#
_cell.length_a   1.000
_cell.length_b   1.000
_cell.length_c   1.000
_cell.angle_alpha   90.00
_cell.angle_beta   90.00
_cell.angle_gamma   90.00
#
_symmetry.space_group_name_H-M   'P 1'
#
loop_
_entity.id
_entity.type
_entity.pdbx_description
1 polymer ?
#
loop_
_entity_poly.entity_id
_entity_poly.type
_entity_poly.pdbx_seq_one_letter_code
_entity_poly.pdbx_strand_id
1 'polypeptide(L)'
;MRAPSSLAIILVSLYSRLTAAFTNPIRTGSDPQIVYVDGLYVYYLTSTTWTDVQITSAPTIEGLKTAESKIIYSDRTSNPNIACNFWAPEMHNVGGRWYVYFSASLCDADWGVVLPSLRVYVLGGGAENPLSADYELLGPITPPNYGEGMLDAVRDADATSA
;
A
#
# COMPACT_ATOMS: atom_id res chain seq x y z
N MET A 1 36.03 47.68 -10.44
CA MET A 1 35.21 46.48 -10.11
C MET A 1 34.44 46.09 -11.37
N ARG A 2 34.70 44.93 -11.97
CA ARG A 2 33.97 44.46 -13.16
C ARG A 2 32.73 43.69 -12.69
N ALA A 3 31.55 44.12 -13.14
CA ALA A 3 30.31 43.39 -12.93
C ALA A 3 30.44 41.98 -13.54
N PRO A 4 29.91 40.93 -12.90
CA PRO A 4 29.87 39.60 -13.51
C PRO A 4 29.13 39.67 -14.84
N SER A 5 29.64 38.98 -15.86
CA SER A 5 29.06 39.00 -17.21
C SER A 5 27.64 38.41 -17.18
N SER A 6 26.69 39.03 -17.89
CA SER A 6 25.29 38.58 -17.98
C SER A 6 25.13 37.12 -18.43
N LEU A 7 26.15 36.56 -19.10
CA LEU A 7 26.19 35.17 -19.52
C LEU A 7 26.27 34.19 -18.34
N ALA A 8 26.98 34.56 -17.26
CA ALA A 8 27.09 33.73 -16.06
C ALA A 8 25.76 33.65 -15.27
N ILE A 9 24.96 34.72 -15.31
CA ILE A 9 23.64 34.77 -14.65
C ILE A 9 22.61 33.93 -15.41
N ILE A 10 22.69 33.88 -16.75
CA ILE A 10 21.80 33.06 -17.59
C ILE A 10 22.10 31.57 -17.43
N LEU A 11 23.37 31.17 -17.27
CA LEU A 11 23.70 29.76 -17.04
C LEU A 11 23.18 29.23 -15.70
N VAL A 12 23.29 30.00 -14.61
CA VAL A 12 22.80 29.57 -13.29
C VAL A 12 21.27 29.44 -13.24
N SER A 13 20.54 30.29 -13.97
CA SER A 13 19.07 30.23 -14.04
C SER A 13 18.52 29.13 -14.95
N LEU A 14 19.35 28.56 -15.84
CA LEU A 14 19.00 27.38 -16.64
C LEU A 14 19.18 26.06 -15.86
N TYR A 15 20.13 25.98 -14.93
CA TYR A 15 20.37 24.75 -14.14
C TYR A 15 19.30 24.49 -13.06
N SER A 16 18.58 25.52 -12.59
CA SER A 16 17.52 25.38 -11.60
C SER A 16 16.26 24.65 -12.12
N ARG A 17 16.25 24.23 -13.40
CA ARG A 17 15.12 23.52 -14.04
C ARG A 17 15.31 22.00 -14.10
N LEU A 18 16.43 21.46 -13.61
CA LEU A 18 16.73 20.02 -13.67
C LEU A 18 16.40 19.26 -12.37
N THR A 19 15.78 19.90 -11.38
CA THR A 19 15.20 19.18 -10.25
C THR A 19 13.79 18.74 -10.62
N ALA A 20 13.66 17.55 -11.21
CA ALA A 20 12.35 16.89 -11.29
C ALA A 20 11.97 16.46 -9.88
N ALA A 21 11.28 17.34 -9.15
CA ALA A 21 10.71 17.03 -7.85
C ALA A 21 9.33 16.38 -8.05
N PHE A 22 8.96 15.47 -7.15
CA PHE A 22 7.59 14.97 -7.08
C PHE A 22 6.64 16.08 -6.65
N THR A 23 5.42 16.05 -7.18
CA THR A 23 4.36 16.99 -6.82
C THR A 23 3.30 16.30 -5.99
N ASN A 24 3.08 16.75 -4.77
CA ASN A 24 2.12 16.16 -3.84
C ASN A 24 0.72 16.80 -3.94
N PRO A 25 -0.33 16.05 -3.55
CA PRO A 25 -0.30 14.63 -3.19
C PRO A 25 -0.20 13.69 -4.41
N ILE A 26 0.44 12.51 -4.24
CA ILE A 26 0.44 11.45 -5.26
C ILE A 26 -0.93 10.76 -5.34
N ARG A 27 -1.55 10.47 -4.20
CA ARG A 27 -2.94 9.98 -4.11
C ARG A 27 -3.51 10.33 -2.75
N THR A 28 -4.83 10.46 -2.67
CA THR A 28 -5.55 10.59 -1.40
C THR A 28 -5.77 9.21 -0.79
N GLY A 29 -5.42 9.04 0.48
CA GLY A 29 -5.57 7.78 1.19
C GLY A 29 -4.57 7.66 2.35
N SER A 30 -4.79 6.67 3.22
CA SER A 30 -3.88 6.34 4.31
C SER A 30 -3.01 5.14 3.95
N ASP A 31 -1.92 4.99 4.68
CA ASP A 31 -1.07 3.79 4.68
C ASP A 31 -0.53 3.42 3.29
N PRO A 32 0.11 4.38 2.55
CA PRO A 32 0.61 4.10 1.22
C PRO A 32 1.87 3.22 1.27
N GLN A 33 1.87 2.14 0.49
CA GLN A 33 3.07 1.34 0.22
C GLN A 33 3.34 1.31 -1.28
N ILE A 34 4.59 1.55 -1.67
CA ILE A 34 5.03 1.53 -3.07
C ILE A 34 6.15 0.52 -3.23
N VAL A 35 6.04 -0.34 -4.24
CA VAL A 35 7.15 -1.16 -4.74
C VAL A 35 7.50 -0.77 -6.18
N TYR A 36 8.79 -0.79 -6.49
CA TYR A 36 9.29 -0.64 -7.86
C TYR A 36 9.84 -1.98 -8.33
N VAL A 37 9.46 -2.40 -9.54
CA VAL A 37 9.93 -3.66 -10.14
C VAL A 37 10.93 -3.34 -11.24
N ASP A 38 12.23 -3.44 -10.92
CA ASP A 38 13.36 -3.03 -11.78
C ASP A 38 13.27 -3.58 -13.21
N GLY A 39 12.94 -4.87 -13.37
CA GLY A 39 12.87 -5.53 -14.69
C GLY A 39 11.71 -5.07 -15.57
N LEU A 40 10.69 -4.42 -15.00
CA LEU A 40 9.51 -3.94 -15.72
C LEU A 40 9.43 -2.42 -15.82
N TYR A 41 10.25 -1.71 -15.03
CA TYR A 41 10.21 -0.25 -14.93
C TYR A 41 8.83 0.29 -14.52
N VAL A 42 8.16 -0.41 -13.61
CA VAL A 42 6.80 -0.07 -13.13
C VAL A 42 6.79 0.07 -11.60
N TYR A 43 6.13 1.13 -11.14
CA TYR A 43 5.75 1.34 -9.75
C TYR A 43 4.37 0.76 -9.49
N TYR A 44 4.20 0.13 -8.33
CA TYR A 44 2.93 -0.39 -7.84
C TYR A 44 2.65 0.24 -6.48
N LEU A 45 1.43 0.72 -6.27
CA LEU A 45 0.98 1.40 -5.07
C LEU A 45 -0.24 0.68 -4.49
N THR A 46 -0.22 0.47 -3.18
CA THR A 46 -1.35 0.09 -2.36
C THR A 46 -1.63 1.19 -1.33
N SER A 47 -2.87 1.28 -0.86
CA SER A 47 -3.31 2.18 0.21
C SER A 47 -4.60 1.65 0.84
N THR A 48 -4.93 2.10 2.04
CA THR A 48 -6.20 1.75 2.69
C THR A 48 -7.41 2.19 1.85
N THR A 49 -8.30 1.25 1.51
CA THR A 49 -9.57 1.52 0.80
C THR A 49 -10.81 1.25 1.64
N TRP A 50 -10.64 0.65 2.84
CA TRP A 50 -11.70 0.23 3.77
C TRP A 50 -12.55 -0.96 3.32
N THR A 51 -12.63 -1.23 2.02
CA THR A 51 -13.64 -2.14 1.44
C THR A 51 -13.05 -3.34 0.71
N ASP A 52 -11.80 -3.26 0.29
CA ASP A 52 -11.13 -4.23 -0.57
C ASP A 52 -9.61 -4.02 -0.55
N VAL A 53 -8.89 -4.81 -1.32
CA VAL A 53 -7.46 -4.60 -1.57
C VAL A 53 -7.26 -4.27 -3.03
N GLN A 54 -6.61 -3.14 -3.30
CA GLN A 54 -6.37 -2.64 -4.64
C GLN A 54 -4.90 -2.34 -4.88
N ILE A 55 -4.45 -2.55 -6.12
CA ILE A 55 -3.13 -2.15 -6.59
C ILE A 55 -3.30 -1.18 -7.74
N THR A 56 -2.59 -0.05 -7.69
CA THR A 56 -2.44 0.90 -8.79
C THR A 56 -1.03 0.79 -9.35
N SER A 57 -0.86 0.81 -10.67
CA SER A 57 0.48 0.72 -11.27
C SER A 57 0.73 1.77 -12.34
N ALA A 58 1.94 2.31 -12.39
CA ALA A 58 2.36 3.26 -13.43
C ALA A 58 3.88 3.20 -13.67
N PRO A 59 4.39 3.55 -14.87
CA PRO A 59 5.83 3.62 -15.14
C PRO A 59 6.56 4.73 -14.38
N THR A 60 5.83 5.69 -13.80
CA THR A 60 6.38 6.80 -13.01
C THR A 60 5.53 7.05 -11.78
N ILE A 61 6.14 7.59 -10.72
CA ILE A 61 5.42 7.99 -9.50
C ILE A 61 4.33 9.03 -9.80
N GLU A 62 4.59 9.99 -10.70
CA GLU A 62 3.58 10.96 -11.15
C GLU A 62 2.41 10.30 -11.87
N GLY A 63 2.65 9.22 -12.62
CA GLY A 63 1.59 8.45 -13.28
C GLY A 63 0.62 7.78 -12.31
N LEU A 64 1.06 7.46 -11.08
CA LEU A 64 0.20 6.85 -10.05
C LEU A 64 -0.98 7.75 -9.65
N LYS A 65 -0.88 9.07 -9.88
CA LYS A 65 -1.96 10.03 -9.61
C LYS A 65 -3.24 9.73 -10.36
N THR A 66 -3.12 9.31 -11.60
CA THR A 66 -4.24 9.15 -12.53
C THR A 66 -4.40 7.72 -13.02
N ALA A 67 -3.46 6.83 -12.71
CA ALA A 67 -3.56 5.42 -13.05
C ALA A 67 -4.77 4.77 -12.36
N GLU A 68 -5.41 3.85 -13.06
CA GLU A 68 -6.54 3.08 -12.54
C GLU A 68 -6.07 2.08 -11.48
N SER A 69 -6.90 1.89 -10.45
CA SER A 69 -6.71 0.83 -9.47
C SER A 69 -7.34 -0.47 -9.94
N LYS A 70 -6.66 -1.60 -9.78
CA LYS A 70 -7.24 -2.93 -9.93
C LYS A 70 -7.52 -3.53 -8.56
N ILE A 71 -8.77 -3.98 -8.32
CA ILE A 71 -9.13 -4.79 -7.15
C ILE A 71 -8.49 -6.16 -7.31
N ILE A 72 -7.72 -6.59 -6.32
CA ILE A 72 -7.11 -7.92 -6.28
C ILE A 72 -7.81 -8.85 -5.29
N TYR A 73 -8.53 -8.30 -4.31
CA TYR A 73 -9.29 -9.08 -3.34
C TYR A 73 -10.44 -8.26 -2.74
N SER A 74 -11.58 -8.91 -2.58
CA SER A 74 -12.71 -8.41 -1.80
C SER A 74 -13.52 -9.61 -1.33
N ASP A 75 -13.88 -9.63 -0.05
CA ASP A 75 -14.67 -10.72 0.54
C ASP A 75 -15.69 -10.19 1.54
N ARG A 76 -16.57 -9.32 1.03
CA ARG A 76 -17.56 -8.63 1.89
C ARG A 76 -18.76 -9.52 2.26
N THR A 77 -18.88 -10.71 1.67
CA THR A 77 -20.11 -11.52 1.76
C THR A 77 -19.90 -12.99 2.08
N SER A 78 -18.70 -13.55 1.89
CA SER A 78 -18.51 -15.01 2.02
C SER A 78 -17.78 -15.40 3.31
N ASN A 79 -16.90 -14.55 3.84
CA ASN A 79 -16.21 -14.78 5.10
C ASN A 79 -16.55 -13.72 6.16
N PRO A 80 -17.34 -14.04 7.20
CA PRO A 80 -17.71 -13.07 8.22
C PRO A 80 -16.50 -12.56 9.03
N ASN A 81 -15.39 -13.32 9.08
CA ASN A 81 -14.17 -12.94 9.78
C ASN A 81 -13.29 -11.93 9.02
N ILE A 82 -13.55 -11.71 7.71
CA ILE A 82 -12.74 -10.88 6.80
C ILE A 82 -13.66 -9.98 5.97
N ALA A 83 -14.64 -9.33 6.61
CA ALA A 83 -15.72 -8.66 5.90
C ALA A 83 -15.59 -7.13 5.86
N CYS A 84 -14.86 -6.52 6.80
CA CYS A 84 -14.76 -5.07 6.96
C CYS A 84 -13.36 -4.58 7.37
N ASN A 85 -13.17 -3.26 7.27
CA ASN A 85 -11.99 -2.53 7.74
C ASN A 85 -10.70 -3.01 7.06
N PHE A 86 -10.71 -3.04 5.73
CA PHE A 86 -9.54 -3.41 4.91
C PHE A 86 -8.48 -2.30 4.97
N TRP A 87 -7.42 -2.52 5.75
CA TRP A 87 -6.42 -1.51 6.10
C TRP A 87 -5.00 -1.92 5.72
N ALA A 88 -4.19 -0.90 5.44
CA ALA A 88 -2.74 -0.95 5.29
C ALA A 88 -2.21 -2.12 4.45
N PRO A 89 -2.69 -2.30 3.20
CA PRO A 89 -2.16 -3.33 2.33
C PRO A 89 -0.70 -3.05 1.93
N GLU A 90 0.18 -4.05 2.05
CA GLU A 90 1.58 -3.99 1.62
C GLU A 90 1.96 -5.18 0.73
N MET A 91 2.68 -4.89 -0.37
CA MET A 91 3.14 -5.90 -1.32
C MET A 91 4.61 -6.25 -1.11
N HIS A 92 4.94 -7.55 -1.07
CA HIS A 92 6.31 -8.03 -0.93
C HIS A 92 6.58 -9.20 -1.89
N ASN A 93 7.74 -9.20 -2.54
CA ASN A 93 8.21 -10.36 -3.30
C ASN A 93 9.14 -11.20 -2.42
N VAL A 94 8.75 -12.45 -2.15
CA VAL A 94 9.53 -13.37 -1.32
C VAL A 94 9.73 -14.66 -2.10
N GLY A 95 10.98 -14.98 -2.43
CA GLY A 95 11.32 -16.20 -3.17
C GLY A 95 10.71 -16.27 -4.57
N GLY A 96 10.50 -15.11 -5.24
CA GLY A 96 9.94 -15.05 -6.58
C GLY A 96 8.41 -15.11 -6.65
N ARG A 97 7.71 -15.12 -5.51
CA ARG A 97 6.25 -15.03 -5.42
C ARG A 97 5.84 -13.74 -4.73
N TRP A 98 4.73 -13.15 -5.17
CA TRP A 98 4.16 -11.96 -4.54
C TRP A 98 3.19 -12.33 -3.43
N TYR A 99 3.31 -11.58 -2.34
CA TYR A 99 2.43 -11.64 -1.19
C TYR A 99 1.90 -10.25 -0.90
N VAL A 100 0.61 -10.16 -0.60
CA VAL A 100 0.00 -8.91 -0.11
C VAL A 100 -0.53 -9.15 1.29
N TYR A 101 0.02 -8.40 2.24
CA TYR A 101 -0.39 -8.41 3.64
C TYR A 101 -1.36 -7.26 3.84
N PHE A 102 -2.49 -7.51 4.49
CA PHE A 102 -3.47 -6.46 4.79
C PHE A 102 -4.21 -6.82 6.07
N SER A 103 -4.77 -5.82 6.75
CA SER A 103 -5.58 -6.05 7.93
C SER A 103 -7.06 -6.01 7.59
N ALA A 104 -7.85 -6.85 8.25
CA ALA A 104 -9.30 -6.83 8.18
C ALA A 104 -9.89 -7.35 9.49
N SER A 105 -11.17 -7.11 9.69
CA SER A 105 -11.89 -7.45 10.93
C SER A 105 -13.31 -7.91 10.64
N LEU A 106 -14.01 -8.28 11.72
CA LEU A 106 -15.46 -8.42 11.72
C LEU A 106 -16.12 -7.09 11.32
N CYS A 107 -17.26 -7.19 10.63
CA CYS A 107 -18.12 -6.02 10.44
C CYS A 107 -18.92 -5.76 11.72
N ASP A 108 -18.49 -4.77 12.50
CA ASP A 108 -19.24 -4.27 13.66
C ASP A 108 -19.15 -2.74 13.71
N ALA A 109 -20.11 -2.11 14.40
CA ALA A 109 -20.10 -0.68 14.66
C ALA A 109 -19.37 -0.32 15.96
N ASP A 110 -19.18 -1.28 16.87
CA ASP A 110 -18.46 -1.11 18.12
C ASP A 110 -16.96 -1.34 17.92
N TRP A 111 -16.16 -0.30 18.17
CA TRP A 111 -14.70 -0.39 18.12
C TRP A 111 -14.12 -1.34 19.18
N GLY A 112 -14.82 -1.57 20.28
CA GLY A 112 -14.47 -2.60 21.27
C GLY A 112 -14.60 -4.03 20.73
N VAL A 113 -15.28 -4.23 19.60
CA VAL A 113 -15.36 -5.50 18.87
C VAL A 113 -14.42 -5.50 17.67
N VAL A 114 -14.37 -4.38 16.93
CA VAL A 114 -13.52 -4.25 15.74
C VAL A 114 -12.04 -4.39 16.09
N LEU A 115 -11.52 -3.61 17.06
CA LEU A 115 -10.09 -3.60 17.35
C LEU A 115 -9.57 -4.97 17.80
N PRO A 116 -10.21 -5.68 18.76
CA PRO A 116 -9.75 -7.01 19.17
C PRO A 116 -9.91 -8.09 18.08
N SER A 117 -10.81 -7.88 17.12
CA SER A 117 -11.04 -8.81 16.01
C SER A 117 -10.14 -8.57 14.79
N LEU A 118 -9.40 -7.45 14.73
CA LEU A 118 -8.45 -7.18 13.65
C LEU A 118 -7.42 -8.31 13.55
N ARG A 119 -7.22 -8.79 12.33
CA ARG A 119 -6.16 -9.75 12.00
C ARG A 119 -5.47 -9.30 10.73
N VAL A 120 -4.19 -9.67 10.61
CA VAL A 120 -3.44 -9.56 9.36
C VAL A 120 -3.70 -10.81 8.54
N TYR A 121 -4.07 -10.63 7.29
CA TYR A 121 -4.31 -11.66 6.30
C TYR A 121 -3.27 -11.58 5.20
N VAL A 122 -3.03 -12.72 4.55
CA VAL A 122 -2.08 -12.83 3.44
C VAL A 122 -2.79 -13.28 2.18
N LEU A 123 -2.60 -12.53 1.12
CA LEU A 123 -2.89 -12.96 -0.25
C LEU A 123 -1.63 -13.50 -0.89
N GLY A 124 -1.71 -14.64 -1.54
CA GLY A 124 -0.67 -15.18 -2.39
C GLY A 124 -1.12 -15.11 -3.84
N GLY A 125 -0.40 -14.36 -4.65
CA GLY A 125 -0.72 -14.16 -6.07
C GLY A 125 0.48 -13.56 -6.76
N GLY A 126 0.27 -12.95 -7.93
CA GLY A 126 1.34 -12.34 -8.72
C GLY A 126 2.48 -13.31 -9.10
N ALA A 127 2.66 -13.55 -10.38
CA ALA A 127 3.81 -14.30 -10.86
C ALA A 127 4.96 -13.32 -11.14
N GLU A 128 5.05 -12.85 -12.37
CA GLU A 128 6.11 -11.96 -12.85
C GLU A 128 6.05 -10.58 -12.19
N ASN A 129 4.84 -10.12 -11.84
CA ASN A 129 4.60 -8.83 -11.18
C ASN A 129 3.34 -8.84 -10.30
N PRO A 130 3.14 -7.81 -9.44
CA PRO A 130 2.02 -7.77 -8.50
C PRO A 130 0.63 -7.86 -9.11
N LEU A 131 0.45 -7.66 -10.43
CA LEU A 131 -0.85 -7.72 -11.12
C LEU A 131 -0.95 -8.85 -12.17
N SER A 132 0.10 -9.63 -12.36
CA SER A 132 0.24 -10.61 -13.44
C SER A 132 -0.56 -11.91 -13.26
N ALA A 133 -1.03 -12.20 -12.04
CA ALA A 133 -1.82 -13.39 -11.72
C ALA A 133 -2.84 -13.06 -10.63
N ASP A 134 -3.91 -13.86 -10.58
CA ASP A 134 -4.94 -13.73 -9.56
C ASP A 134 -4.38 -14.04 -8.16
N TYR A 135 -5.03 -13.46 -7.16
CA TYR A 135 -4.66 -13.65 -5.76
C TYR A 135 -5.61 -14.65 -5.09
N GLU A 136 -5.01 -15.50 -4.27
CA GLU A 136 -5.70 -16.41 -3.37
C GLU A 136 -5.49 -15.94 -1.93
N LEU A 137 -6.54 -15.98 -1.10
CA LEU A 137 -6.41 -15.79 0.33
C LEU A 137 -5.73 -17.02 0.95
N LEU A 138 -4.52 -16.85 1.48
CA LEU A 138 -3.79 -17.90 2.19
C LEU A 138 -4.24 -18.03 3.65
N GLY A 139 -4.87 -16.99 4.20
CA GLY A 139 -5.44 -16.96 5.54
C GLY A 139 -4.78 -15.94 6.48
N PRO A 140 -5.17 -15.95 7.77
CA PRO A 140 -4.64 -15.03 8.77
C PRO A 140 -3.23 -15.43 9.23
N ILE A 141 -2.39 -14.43 9.52
CA ILE A 141 -1.19 -14.62 10.31
C ILE A 141 -1.60 -14.73 11.78
N THR A 142 -1.27 -15.86 12.40
CA THR A 142 -1.55 -16.11 13.82
C THR A 142 -0.24 -16.41 14.54
N PRO A 143 0.38 -15.40 15.20
CA PRO A 143 1.56 -15.65 16.01
C PRO A 143 1.22 -16.60 17.17
N PRO A 144 2.10 -17.54 17.55
CA PRO A 144 1.90 -18.36 18.72
C PRO A 144 1.70 -17.50 19.97
N ASN A 145 0.71 -17.83 20.78
CA ASN A 145 0.34 -17.12 22.02
C ASN A 145 -0.14 -15.66 21.82
N TYR A 146 -0.66 -15.31 20.64
CA TYR A 146 -1.23 -13.99 20.39
C TYR A 146 -2.69 -14.09 19.92
N GLY A 147 -3.62 -13.62 20.75
CA GLY A 147 -5.07 -13.68 20.50
C GLY A 147 -5.76 -12.33 20.33
N GLU A 148 -5.01 -11.23 20.47
CA GLU A 148 -5.53 -9.86 20.42
C GLU A 148 -5.64 -9.33 18.98
N GLY A 149 -6.18 -8.12 18.84
CA GLY A 149 -6.19 -7.35 17.60
C GLY A 149 -4.78 -7.15 17.02
N MET A 150 -4.64 -7.27 15.71
CA MET A 150 -3.36 -7.09 15.00
C MET A 150 -3.54 -6.26 13.74
N LEU A 151 -2.73 -5.21 13.62
CA LEU A 151 -2.60 -4.31 12.48
C LEU A 151 -1.11 -4.21 12.12
N ASP A 152 -0.75 -4.11 10.84
CA ASP A 152 0.63 -3.90 10.36
C ASP A 152 1.66 -4.91 10.92
N ALA A 153 1.19 -6.11 11.24
CA ALA A 153 1.94 -7.16 11.93
C ALA A 153 2.59 -6.69 13.27
N VAL A 154 2.09 -5.61 13.85
CA VAL A 154 2.43 -5.12 15.19
C VAL A 154 1.23 -5.26 16.12
N ARG A 155 1.50 -5.31 17.42
CA ARG A 155 0.44 -5.28 18.43
C ARG A 155 -0.32 -3.96 18.28
N ASP A 156 -1.64 -4.01 18.17
CA ASP A 156 -2.44 -2.81 18.32
C ASP A 156 -2.28 -2.33 19.77
N ALA A 157 -1.56 -1.23 19.96
CA ALA A 157 -1.24 -0.71 21.28
C ALA A 157 -2.47 -0.16 22.00
N ASP A 158 -3.58 0.07 21.28
CA ASP A 158 -4.81 0.63 21.84
C ASP A 158 -5.83 -0.45 22.25
N ALA A 159 -5.62 -1.72 21.89
CA ALA A 159 -6.50 -2.83 22.23
C ALA A 159 -6.49 -3.22 23.74
N THR A 160 -5.66 -2.56 24.57
CA THR A 160 -5.57 -2.83 26.02
C THR A 160 -6.27 -1.79 26.90
N SER A 161 -7.09 -0.91 26.34
CA SER A 161 -7.75 0.19 27.08
C SER A 161 -9.25 -0.02 27.36
N ALA A 162 -9.68 -1.27 27.57
CA ALA A 162 -11.02 -1.60 28.07
C ALA A 162 -11.03 -1.91 29.58
#